data_AF-A0A8D0MQR5-F1
#
_entry.id   AF-A0A8D0MQR5-F1
#
_cell.length_a   1.000
_cell.length_b   1.000
_cell.length_c   1.000
_cell.angle_alpha   90.00
_cell.angle_beta   90.00
_cell.angle_gamma   90.00
#
_symmetry.space_group_name_H-M   'P 1'
#
loop_
_entity.id
_entity.type
_entity.pdbx_description
1 polymer ?
#
loop_
_entity_poly.entity_id
_entity_poly.type
_entity_poly.pdbx_seq_one_letter_code
_entity_poly.pdbx_strand_id
1 'polypeptide(L)'
;MEITVHFPTSSLIAPASEKEDLLLEIGMKPLSLKGPVGLGALGQDLLPLPSSRNNLRSGRQKMPYSSLHPSIPQPRGLRAQVAALVLLGACLVALWGLGELPEYTLRWLVLHLASQQIGLLVKGLCSLAEELCHVHSRYQSSYWRAARACLGCPIRCGALLLLSCYFYFSIRDKASLPLPWMLALLGLSQALNILLGLQHLAPAEVSAICEKRNFNVAHGLAWSYYIGYLRLILPGLRARIQAYNQRHKNVLGGIGNHRLHILFPLDCGVPDDLSVADPNIRFLHELPQQSADRAGIKGRVYTNSIYELLENGQPAGVCVLEYATPLQTLFAMSQDGRAGFSREDRLEQAKLFCRTLEDILADAPEAQNNCRLIVYQEPTEGGSFSLSQEILRHLRQEEREVTMGSAETSVVPTSSTLSQEPELLISGMEQPLPLRSDIF
;
A
#
# COMPACT_ATOMS: atom_id res chain seq x y z
N MET A 1 5.61 -35.71 54.56
CA MET A 1 6.91 -35.98 53.90
C MET A 1 7.80 -34.79 54.25
N GLU A 2 8.31 -34.80 55.47
CA GLU A 2 9.25 -33.83 56.04
C GLU A 2 10.65 -34.44 55.94
N ILE A 3 11.61 -33.72 55.35
CA ILE A 3 13.06 -33.90 55.58
C ILE A 3 13.70 -32.51 55.35
N THR A 4 13.92 -31.71 56.39
CA THR A 4 15.13 -31.62 57.25
C THR A 4 16.35 -31.05 56.52
N VAL A 5 16.70 -29.83 56.92
CA VAL A 5 17.93 -29.09 56.58
C VAL A 5 19.07 -29.59 57.46
N HIS A 6 20.24 -29.84 56.87
CA HIS A 6 21.51 -29.95 57.61
C HIS A 6 22.59 -29.10 56.92
N PHE A 7 23.12 -28.14 57.68
CA PHE A 7 24.39 -27.45 57.41
C PHE A 7 25.58 -28.27 57.94
N PRO A 8 26.78 -27.99 57.44
CA PRO A 8 27.93 -27.87 58.33
C PRO A 8 28.69 -26.54 58.15
N THR A 9 28.82 -25.84 59.28
CA THR A 9 29.92 -24.98 59.74
C THR A 9 31.25 -25.76 59.74
N SER A 10 32.49 -25.25 59.63
CA SER A 10 33.13 -23.94 59.58
C SER A 10 34.60 -24.17 59.13
N SER A 11 35.26 -23.19 58.52
CA SER A 11 36.54 -22.65 59.04
C SER A 11 37.10 -21.57 58.10
N LEU A 12 37.46 -20.46 58.74
CA LEU A 12 38.20 -19.33 58.19
C LEU A 12 39.55 -19.79 57.62
N ILE A 13 40.01 -19.13 56.55
CA ILE A 13 41.33 -18.47 56.42
C ILE A 13 41.28 -17.64 55.11
N ALA A 14 41.45 -16.32 55.23
CA ALA A 14 42.07 -15.47 54.21
C ALA A 14 43.48 -15.15 54.74
N PRO A 15 44.53 -14.92 53.92
CA PRO A 15 44.65 -13.68 53.14
C PRO A 15 45.49 -13.75 51.83
N ALA A 16 45.70 -12.57 51.22
CA ALA A 16 46.70 -12.16 50.20
C ALA A 16 46.37 -12.52 48.73
N SER A 17 46.06 -11.54 47.86
CA SER A 17 46.96 -10.58 47.19
C SER A 17 47.86 -11.22 46.14
N GLU A 18 47.46 -11.16 44.86
CA GLU A 18 48.40 -10.93 43.75
C GLU A 18 47.66 -10.46 42.47
N LYS A 19 48.14 -9.33 41.95
CA LYS A 19 47.88 -8.78 40.61
C LYS A 19 48.90 -9.39 39.65
N GLU A 20 48.48 -9.62 38.40
CA GLU A 20 49.26 -9.73 37.13
C GLU A 20 48.47 -10.69 36.20
N ASP A 21 48.32 -10.53 34.89
CA ASP A 21 48.65 -9.45 33.94
C ASP A 21 48.01 -9.81 32.57
N LEU A 22 48.24 -8.95 31.58
CA LEU A 22 48.27 -9.20 30.12
C LEU A 22 47.09 -8.79 29.20
N LEU A 23 47.34 -7.61 28.61
CA LEU A 23 47.02 -7.09 27.28
C LEU A 23 46.85 -8.09 26.13
N LEU A 24 45.94 -7.76 25.19
CA LEU A 24 46.03 -8.21 23.80
C LEU A 24 45.67 -7.08 22.82
N GLU A 25 46.62 -6.86 21.90
CA GLU A 25 46.78 -5.73 20.99
C GLU A 25 45.73 -5.61 19.87
N ILE A 26 45.43 -4.36 19.51
CA ILE A 26 44.78 -3.97 18.26
C ILE A 26 45.88 -3.73 17.23
N GLY A 27 46.05 -4.66 16.28
CA GLY A 27 47.01 -4.53 15.18
C GLY A 27 46.44 -3.76 13.99
N MET A 28 46.82 -2.49 13.83
CA MET A 28 46.78 -1.77 12.56
C MET A 28 48.06 -2.07 11.76
N LYS A 29 47.94 -2.43 10.47
CA LYS A 29 49.09 -2.55 9.54
C LYS A 29 49.10 -1.38 8.52
N PRO A 30 50.27 -0.76 8.27
CA PRO A 30 50.39 0.40 7.38
C PRO A 30 50.69 0.04 5.91
N LEU A 31 50.32 0.96 5.02
CA LEU A 31 50.70 1.01 3.60
C LEU A 31 52.22 1.16 3.42
N SER A 32 52.78 0.50 2.39
CA SER A 32 54.10 0.80 1.83
C SER A 32 54.06 0.80 0.30
N LEU A 33 54.82 1.73 -0.29
CA LEU A 33 54.83 2.12 -1.70
C LEU A 33 56.27 2.01 -2.21
N LYS A 34 56.53 1.23 -3.28
CA LYS A 34 57.60 1.40 -4.31
C LYS A 34 57.66 0.19 -5.29
N GLY A 35 57.70 0.46 -6.61
CA GLY A 35 58.12 -0.49 -7.68
C GLY A 35 59.63 -0.34 -7.99
N PRO A 36 60.17 -0.65 -9.22
CA PRO A 36 59.63 -1.32 -10.44
C PRO A 36 60.59 -2.40 -11.08
N VAL A 37 60.32 -2.80 -12.36
CA VAL A 37 61.14 -3.58 -13.36
C VAL A 37 60.97 -5.12 -13.31
N GLY A 38 60.82 -5.93 -14.38
CA GLY A 38 60.68 -5.78 -15.84
C GLY A 38 60.96 -7.12 -16.61
N LEU A 39 60.22 -7.33 -17.72
CA LEU A 39 60.45 -8.16 -18.95
C LEU A 39 60.42 -9.72 -19.03
N GLY A 40 59.71 -10.19 -20.09
CA GLY A 40 59.94 -11.43 -20.89
C GLY A 40 58.70 -12.36 -20.99
N ALA A 41 57.81 -12.36 -22.00
CA ALA A 41 57.87 -12.64 -23.46
C ALA A 41 57.61 -14.13 -23.86
N LEU A 42 56.86 -14.32 -24.98
CA LEU A 42 56.36 -15.55 -25.68
C LEU A 42 54.98 -16.09 -25.23
N GLY A 43 53.99 -16.42 -26.06
CA GLY A 43 53.80 -16.40 -27.52
C GLY A 43 52.65 -17.36 -27.92
N GLN A 44 51.69 -16.84 -28.70
CA GLN A 44 50.79 -17.49 -29.70
C GLN A 44 49.61 -18.44 -29.31
N ASP A 45 48.42 -17.99 -29.77
CA ASP A 45 47.34 -18.66 -30.54
C ASP A 45 46.54 -19.85 -29.99
N LEU A 46 45.24 -19.61 -29.69
CA LEU A 46 44.04 -20.20 -30.35
C LEU A 46 42.73 -19.74 -29.65
N LEU A 47 41.75 -19.25 -30.43
CA LEU A 47 40.36 -18.91 -30.06
C LEU A 47 39.40 -20.10 -30.38
N PRO A 48 38.11 -20.11 -29.96
CA PRO A 48 37.56 -20.01 -28.59
C PRO A 48 36.46 -21.06 -28.29
N LEU A 49 36.21 -21.36 -27.01
CA LEU A 49 34.97 -22.01 -26.54
C LEU A 49 34.44 -21.29 -25.28
N PRO A 50 33.11 -21.10 -25.12
CA PRO A 50 32.57 -20.16 -24.14
C PRO A 50 32.50 -20.81 -22.76
N SER A 51 33.32 -20.32 -21.82
CA SER A 51 33.18 -20.66 -20.40
C SER A 51 32.58 -19.48 -19.65
N SER A 52 31.39 -19.73 -19.11
CA SER A 52 30.63 -18.88 -18.22
C SER A 52 31.46 -18.41 -17.02
N ARG A 53 31.78 -17.11 -16.98
CA ARG A 53 32.22 -16.40 -15.78
C ARG A 53 32.02 -14.89 -15.99
N ASN A 54 30.80 -14.42 -15.72
CA ASN A 54 30.53 -12.98 -15.67
C ASN A 54 31.14 -12.41 -14.40
N ASN A 55 32.34 -11.87 -14.54
CA ASN A 55 32.97 -10.97 -13.58
C ASN A 55 32.07 -9.74 -13.38
N LEU A 56 31.59 -9.57 -12.14
CA LEU A 56 31.05 -8.31 -11.63
C LEU A 56 32.15 -7.24 -11.66
N ARG A 57 32.31 -6.57 -12.81
CA ARG A 57 32.93 -5.25 -12.86
C ARG A 57 31.91 -4.25 -12.36
N SER A 58 32.08 -3.84 -11.10
CA SER A 58 31.51 -2.62 -10.52
C SER A 58 32.13 -1.41 -11.23
N GLY A 59 31.73 -1.19 -12.48
CA GLY A 59 31.89 0.07 -13.17
C GLY A 59 30.69 0.94 -12.80
N ARG A 60 30.91 1.93 -11.96
CA ARG A 60 29.93 2.98 -11.65
C ARG A 60 29.71 3.80 -12.93
N GLN A 61 28.95 3.27 -13.89
CA GLN A 61 28.46 4.02 -15.03
C GLN A 61 27.54 5.12 -14.48
N LYS A 62 28.02 6.36 -14.50
CA LYS A 62 27.14 7.52 -14.41
C LYS A 62 26.11 7.37 -15.53
N MET A 63 24.85 7.16 -15.15
CA MET A 63 23.73 7.26 -16.09
C MET A 63 23.86 8.60 -16.83
N PRO A 64 23.84 8.61 -18.18
CA PRO A 64 23.82 9.86 -18.92
C PRO A 64 22.59 10.67 -18.48
N TYR A 65 22.75 11.99 -18.40
CA TYR A 65 21.67 12.93 -18.12
C TYR A 65 20.43 12.53 -18.93
N SER A 66 19.27 12.47 -18.28
CA SER A 66 17.99 12.24 -18.95
C SER A 66 17.88 13.22 -20.12
N SER A 67 17.87 12.72 -21.36
CA SER A 67 17.75 13.52 -22.59
C SER A 67 16.32 13.99 -22.85
N LEU A 68 15.47 13.96 -21.83
CA LEU A 68 14.09 14.39 -21.87
C LEU A 68 14.00 15.92 -21.72
N HIS A 69 12.83 16.47 -22.06
CA HIS A 69 12.57 17.91 -22.02
C HIS A 69 12.99 18.54 -20.68
N PRO A 70 13.63 19.73 -20.65
CA PRO A 70 14.18 20.32 -19.42
C PRO A 70 13.17 20.55 -18.29
N SER A 71 11.87 20.63 -18.60
CA SER A 71 10.81 20.77 -17.58
C SER A 71 10.46 19.47 -16.86
N ILE A 72 10.97 18.32 -17.31
CA ILE A 72 10.69 17.03 -16.67
C ILE A 72 11.59 16.91 -15.44
N PRO A 73 11.00 16.75 -14.24
CA PRO A 73 11.76 16.72 -13.00
C PRO A 73 12.70 15.52 -12.97
N GLN A 74 13.93 15.75 -12.49
CA GLN A 74 14.88 14.67 -12.24
C GLN A 74 14.54 13.94 -10.94
N PRO A 75 14.93 12.66 -10.80
CA PRO A 75 14.81 11.94 -9.54
C PRO A 75 15.51 12.67 -8.39
N ARG A 76 14.90 12.65 -7.21
CA ARG A 76 15.43 13.33 -6.02
C ARG A 76 16.72 12.67 -5.54
N GLY A 77 17.72 13.50 -5.22
CA GLY A 77 19.02 13.07 -4.71
C GLY A 77 19.17 13.19 -3.19
N LEU A 78 20.40 12.97 -2.71
CA LEU A 78 20.75 12.95 -1.28
C LEU A 78 21.02 14.34 -0.66
N ARG A 79 20.69 15.43 -1.35
CA ARG A 79 21.11 16.80 -0.97
C ARG A 79 20.59 17.22 0.40
N ALA A 80 19.36 16.84 0.77
CA ALA A 80 18.79 17.15 2.08
C ALA A 80 19.60 16.53 3.23
N GLN A 81 20.09 15.29 3.06
CA GLN A 81 20.91 14.62 4.08
C GLN A 81 22.28 15.29 4.24
N VAL A 82 22.89 15.71 3.12
CA VAL A 82 24.16 16.47 3.15
C VAL A 82 23.98 17.81 3.85
N ALA A 83 22.90 18.55 3.55
CA ALA A 83 22.61 19.82 4.21
C ALA A 83 22.38 19.64 5.72
N ALA A 84 21.65 18.61 6.14
CA ALA A 84 21.45 18.28 7.55
C ALA A 84 22.77 17.96 8.27
N LEU A 85 23.70 17.24 7.62
CA LEU A 85 25.01 16.95 8.17
C LEU A 85 25.86 18.21 8.35
N VAL A 86 25.83 19.12 7.37
CA VAL A 86 26.53 20.41 7.45
C VAL A 86 25.97 21.26 8.59
N LEU A 87 24.64 21.33 8.72
CA LEU A 87 23.98 22.05 9.82
C LEU A 87 24.34 21.47 11.18
N LEU A 88 24.35 20.13 11.31
CA LEU A 88 24.78 19.45 12.53
C LEU A 88 26.21 19.85 12.92
N GLY A 89 27.14 19.84 11.95
CA GLY A 89 28.52 20.28 12.18
C GLY A 89 28.61 21.73 12.64
N ALA A 90 27.86 22.64 12.00
CA ALA A 90 27.82 24.05 12.39
C ALA A 90 27.29 24.27 13.81
N CYS A 91 26.23 23.56 14.19
CA CYS A 91 25.68 23.61 15.55
C CYS A 91 26.68 23.12 16.60
N LEU A 92 27.43 22.04 16.30
CA LEU A 92 28.46 21.52 17.21
C LEU A 92 29.61 22.51 17.41
N VAL A 93 30.05 23.18 16.34
CA VAL A 93 31.08 24.24 16.42
C VAL A 93 30.59 25.44 17.24
N ALA A 94 29.33 25.85 17.06
CA ALA A 94 28.74 26.95 17.82
C ALA A 94 28.65 26.60 19.33
N LEU A 95 28.20 25.40 19.66
CA LEU A 95 28.15 24.92 21.05
C LEU A 95 29.54 24.85 21.68
N TRP A 96 30.55 24.43 20.92
CA TRP A 96 31.95 24.46 21.37
C TRP A 96 32.43 25.89 21.67
N GLY A 97 32.07 26.86 20.83
CA GLY A 97 32.45 28.26 21.01
C GLY A 97 31.76 28.98 22.18
N LEU A 98 30.57 28.51 22.58
CA LEU A 98 29.81 29.07 23.71
C LEU A 98 30.34 28.66 25.09
N GLY A 99 31.24 27.68 25.18
CA GLY A 99 31.91 27.30 26.42
C GLY A 99 31.01 26.64 27.48
N GLU A 100 29.83 26.17 27.09
CA GLU A 100 28.88 25.49 27.98
C GLU A 100 29.44 24.15 28.50
N LEU A 101 29.11 23.80 29.75
CA LEU A 101 29.61 22.57 30.36
C LEU A 101 29.05 21.34 29.63
N PRO A 102 29.90 20.41 29.11
CA PRO A 102 29.45 19.28 28.30
C PRO A 102 28.41 18.39 28.99
N GLU A 103 28.49 18.26 30.31
CA GLU A 103 27.59 17.42 31.12
C GLU A 103 26.15 17.95 31.13
N TYR A 104 25.97 19.28 31.24
CA TYR A 104 24.65 19.92 31.24
C TYR A 104 23.99 19.81 29.86
N THR A 105 24.76 20.06 28.80
CA THR A 105 24.29 19.96 27.41
C THR A 105 23.88 18.53 27.06
N LEU A 106 24.69 17.54 27.46
CA LEU A 106 24.39 16.13 27.23
C LEU A 106 23.13 15.68 27.97
N ARG A 107 22.95 16.13 29.23
CA ARG A 107 21.78 15.83 30.06
C ARG A 107 20.48 16.30 29.39
N TRP A 108 20.42 17.54 28.92
CA TRP A 108 19.24 18.06 28.21
C TRP A 108 19.02 17.41 26.85
N LEU A 109 20.11 17.12 26.11
CA LEU A 109 20.01 16.43 24.82
C LEU A 109 19.39 15.05 24.99
N VAL A 110 19.84 14.27 25.98
CA VAL A 110 19.27 12.95 26.29
C VAL A 110 17.79 13.08 26.66
N LEU A 111 17.43 14.01 27.54
CA LEU A 111 16.02 14.22 27.94
C LEU A 111 15.14 14.58 26.73
N HIS A 112 15.64 15.45 25.86
CA HIS A 112 14.95 15.84 24.64
C HIS A 112 14.76 14.65 23.69
N LEU A 113 15.82 13.90 23.40
CA LEU A 113 15.75 12.71 22.55
C LEU A 113 14.80 11.66 23.13
N ALA A 114 14.87 11.40 24.45
CA ALA A 114 13.97 10.50 25.15
C ALA A 114 12.49 10.93 24.99
N SER A 115 12.20 12.23 25.19
CA SER A 115 10.85 12.77 25.02
C SER A 115 10.35 12.62 23.58
N GLN A 116 11.22 12.81 22.57
CA GLN A 116 10.88 12.60 21.17
C GLN A 116 10.55 11.13 20.86
N GLN A 117 11.35 10.19 21.39
CA GLN A 117 11.08 8.75 21.19
C GLN A 117 9.77 8.31 21.84
N ILE A 118 9.51 8.76 23.07
CA ILE A 118 8.24 8.48 23.76
C ILE A 118 7.07 9.12 22.97
N GLY A 119 7.24 10.32 22.44
CA GLY A 119 6.24 10.96 21.59
C GLY A 119 5.91 10.16 20.33
N LEU A 120 6.93 9.64 19.64
CA LEU A 120 6.75 8.75 18.48
C LEU A 120 6.04 7.44 18.86
N LEU A 121 6.34 6.89 20.04
CA LEU A 121 5.68 5.70 20.56
C LEU A 121 4.19 5.96 20.83
N VAL A 122 3.87 7.08 21.49
CA VAL A 122 2.48 7.49 21.77
C VAL A 122 1.72 7.66 20.45
N LYS A 123 2.30 8.34 19.46
CA LYS A 123 1.71 8.47 18.12
C LYS A 123 1.42 7.09 17.51
N GLY A 124 2.41 6.19 17.53
CA GLY A 124 2.25 4.83 17.01
C GLY A 124 1.15 4.02 17.71
N LEU A 125 0.98 4.21 19.02
CA LEU A 125 -0.11 3.60 19.79
C LEU A 125 -1.48 4.20 19.45
N CYS A 126 -1.56 5.51 19.27
CA CYS A 126 -2.78 6.18 18.79
C CYS A 126 -3.18 5.69 17.39
N SER A 127 -2.22 5.58 16.47
CA SER A 127 -2.46 5.01 15.13
C SER A 127 -2.85 3.53 15.20
N LEU A 128 -2.24 2.76 16.11
CA LEU A 128 -2.63 1.36 16.31
C LEU A 128 -4.08 1.24 16.80
N ALA A 129 -4.59 2.17 17.61
CA ALA A 129 -5.97 2.14 18.08
C ALA A 129 -6.97 2.16 16.91
N GLU A 130 -6.71 2.95 15.87
CA GLU A 130 -7.51 2.97 14.65
C GLU A 130 -7.30 1.69 13.79
N GLU A 131 -6.04 1.28 13.60
CA GLU A 131 -5.70 0.10 12.79
C GLU A 131 -6.20 -1.22 13.41
N LEU A 132 -6.46 -1.27 14.73
CA LEU A 132 -7.09 -2.41 15.40
C LEU A 132 -8.49 -2.72 14.83
N CYS A 133 -9.23 -1.71 14.38
CA CYS A 133 -10.52 -1.88 13.70
C CYS A 133 -10.39 -2.55 12.33
N HIS A 134 -9.19 -2.55 11.74
CA HIS A 134 -8.91 -3.05 10.40
C HIS A 134 -8.02 -4.31 10.39
N VAL A 135 -7.86 -4.98 11.53
CA VAL A 135 -7.03 -6.20 11.67
C VAL A 135 -7.48 -7.32 10.74
N HIS A 136 -8.79 -7.55 10.63
CA HIS A 136 -9.33 -8.59 9.77
C HIS A 136 -9.16 -8.26 8.28
N SER A 137 -9.48 -7.03 7.85
CA SER A 137 -9.49 -6.65 6.43
C SER A 137 -8.10 -6.33 5.85
N ARG A 138 -7.22 -5.72 6.66
CA ARG A 138 -5.92 -5.20 6.22
C ARG A 138 -4.74 -6.10 6.63
N TYR A 139 -4.80 -6.73 7.80
CA TYR A 139 -3.68 -7.47 8.38
C TYR A 139 -3.88 -8.98 8.46
N GLN A 140 -4.87 -9.54 7.76
CA GLN A 140 -5.16 -10.98 7.71
C GLN A 140 -5.34 -11.57 9.13
N SER A 141 -6.10 -10.88 9.98
CA SER A 141 -6.36 -11.26 11.37
C SER A 141 -5.12 -11.33 12.29
N SER A 142 -3.98 -10.77 11.85
CA SER A 142 -2.75 -10.78 12.63
C SER A 142 -2.50 -9.46 13.36
N TYR A 143 -2.75 -9.44 14.67
CA TYR A 143 -2.47 -8.29 15.54
C TYR A 143 -1.00 -7.88 15.55
N TRP A 144 -0.08 -8.85 15.45
CA TRP A 144 1.35 -8.57 15.41
C TRP A 144 1.76 -7.81 14.14
N ARG A 145 1.14 -8.13 12.99
CA ARG A 145 1.39 -7.40 11.74
C ARG A 145 0.87 -5.97 11.82
N ALA A 146 -0.31 -5.75 12.41
CA ALA A 146 -0.84 -4.41 12.65
C ALA A 146 0.08 -3.58 13.56
N ALA A 147 0.51 -4.16 14.69
CA ALA A 147 1.46 -3.51 15.60
C ALA A 147 2.79 -3.19 14.92
N ARG A 148 3.35 -4.13 14.13
CA ARG A 148 4.58 -3.90 13.37
C ARG A 148 4.42 -2.82 12.29
N ALA A 149 3.26 -2.73 11.64
CA ALA A 149 3.00 -1.68 10.65
C ALA A 149 2.94 -0.29 11.29
N CYS A 150 2.32 -0.16 12.48
CA CYS A 150 2.18 1.11 13.18
C CYS A 150 3.45 1.57 13.91
N LEU A 151 4.15 0.63 14.57
CA LEU A 151 5.33 0.92 15.40
C LEU A 151 6.66 0.73 14.64
N GLY A 152 6.61 0.26 13.39
CA GLY A 152 7.80 -0.03 12.59
C GLY A 152 8.59 -1.23 13.10
N CYS A 153 9.84 -1.00 13.53
CA CYS A 153 10.68 -2.05 14.10
C CYS A 153 10.56 -2.03 15.63
N PRO A 154 9.73 -2.91 16.25
CA PRO A 154 9.46 -2.86 17.68
C PRO A 154 10.73 -3.08 18.52
N ILE A 155 11.69 -3.85 18.00
CA ILE A 155 13.00 -4.08 18.65
C ILE A 155 13.79 -2.78 18.74
N ARG A 156 13.84 -1.99 17.65
CA ARG A 156 14.53 -0.70 17.64
C ARG A 156 13.85 0.28 18.58
N CYS A 157 12.52 0.34 18.56
CA CYS A 157 11.75 1.21 19.44
C CYS A 157 11.96 0.83 20.92
N GLY A 158 11.91 -0.47 21.25
CA GLY A 158 12.16 -0.98 22.59
C GLY A 158 13.59 -0.70 23.08
N ALA A 159 14.60 -0.91 22.21
CA ALA A 159 15.99 -0.60 22.55
C ALA A 159 16.21 0.90 22.81
N LEU A 160 15.63 1.77 21.97
CA LEU A 160 15.71 3.23 22.15
C LEU A 160 14.98 3.68 23.43
N LEU A 161 13.84 3.06 23.76
CA LEU A 161 13.11 3.34 24.99
C LEU A 161 13.93 2.92 26.23
N LEU A 162 14.50 1.71 26.22
CA LEU A 162 15.34 1.21 27.32
C LEU A 162 16.57 2.09 27.53
N LEU A 163 17.23 2.49 26.44
CA LEU A 163 18.37 3.39 26.47
C LEU A 163 17.98 4.77 27.05
N SER A 164 16.82 5.29 26.63
CA SER A 164 16.26 6.55 27.13
C SER A 164 15.94 6.47 28.62
N CYS A 165 15.34 5.37 29.08
CA CYS A 165 15.08 5.11 30.50
C CYS A 165 16.38 5.00 31.30
N TYR A 166 17.36 4.25 30.81
CA TYR A 166 18.66 4.10 31.46
C TYR A 166 19.31 5.46 31.69
N PHE A 167 19.49 6.26 30.63
CA PHE A 167 20.10 7.57 30.78
C PHE A 167 19.25 8.54 31.61
N TYR A 168 17.91 8.48 31.51
CA TYR A 168 17.04 9.29 32.36
C TYR A 168 17.27 9.01 33.86
N PHE A 169 17.35 7.73 34.26
CA PHE A 169 17.58 7.35 35.66
C PHE A 169 19.02 7.64 36.11
N SER A 170 20.02 7.37 35.25
CA SER A 170 21.42 7.65 35.54
C SER A 170 21.72 9.14 35.69
N ILE A 171 20.99 9.99 34.96
CA ILE A 171 21.22 11.43 34.91
C ILE A 171 20.12 12.17 35.71
N ARG A 172 19.38 11.49 36.60
CA ARG A 172 18.31 12.15 37.37
C ARG A 172 18.86 12.95 38.54
N ASP A 173 18.46 14.22 38.65
CA ASP A 173 18.69 15.02 39.85
C ASP A 173 17.51 14.92 40.80
N LYS A 174 17.77 14.90 42.11
CA LYS A 174 16.70 14.85 43.13
C LYS A 174 15.85 16.12 43.15
N ALA A 175 16.32 17.21 42.55
CA ALA A 175 15.65 18.51 42.48
C ALA A 175 14.83 18.76 41.19
N SER A 176 14.73 17.79 40.28
CA SER A 176 14.03 17.94 38.99
C SER A 176 12.51 17.71 39.09
N LEU A 177 11.74 18.31 38.16
CA LEU A 177 10.29 18.15 38.04
C LEU A 177 9.89 16.65 38.12
N PRO A 178 8.82 16.27 38.86
CA PRO A 178 8.48 14.86 39.02
C PRO A 178 8.19 14.18 37.66
N LEU A 179 8.67 12.94 37.50
CA LEU A 179 8.44 12.12 36.29
C LEU A 179 6.97 12.12 35.84
N PRO A 180 5.97 11.99 36.73
CA PRO A 180 4.56 12.00 36.31
C PRO A 180 4.14 13.30 35.62
N TRP A 181 4.64 14.45 36.08
CA TRP A 181 4.34 15.75 35.45
C TRP A 181 4.94 15.86 34.05
N MET A 182 6.17 15.40 33.87
CA MET A 182 6.80 15.38 32.53
C MET A 182 6.05 14.45 31.57
N LEU A 183 5.60 13.29 32.04
CA LEU A 183 4.78 12.37 31.23
C LEU A 183 3.41 12.97 30.89
N ALA A 184 2.77 13.66 31.84
CA ALA A 184 1.49 14.32 31.62
C ALA A 184 1.61 15.46 30.59
N LEU A 185 2.63 16.31 30.70
CA LEU A 185 2.90 17.38 29.73
C LEU A 185 3.24 16.82 28.35
N LEU A 186 4.05 15.75 28.29
CA LEU A 186 4.35 15.07 27.04
C LEU A 186 3.08 14.49 26.41
N GLY A 187 2.24 13.81 27.19
CA GLY A 187 0.95 13.28 26.73
C GLY A 187 0.04 14.38 26.19
N LEU A 188 -0.09 15.50 26.91
CA LEU A 188 -0.85 16.67 26.47
C LEU A 188 -0.29 17.24 25.15
N SER A 189 1.04 17.37 25.04
CA SER A 189 1.67 17.87 23.81
C SER A 189 1.42 16.97 22.61
N GLN A 190 1.46 15.64 22.78
CA GLN A 190 1.18 14.70 21.69
C GLN A 190 -0.30 14.69 21.32
N ALA A 191 -1.20 14.76 22.30
CA ALA A 191 -2.63 14.87 22.05
C ALA A 191 -2.95 16.13 21.25
N LEU A 192 -2.37 17.28 21.61
CA LEU A 192 -2.51 18.52 20.85
C LEU A 192 -1.95 18.39 19.43
N ASN A 193 -0.76 17.80 19.26
CA ASN A 193 -0.18 17.59 17.94
C ASN A 193 -1.06 16.73 17.03
N ILE A 194 -1.70 15.70 17.58
CA ILE A 194 -2.60 14.81 16.82
C ILE A 194 -3.90 15.56 16.50
N LEU A 195 -4.53 16.18 17.50
CA LEU A 195 -5.83 16.85 17.34
C LEU A 195 -5.77 18.05 16.40
N LEU A 196 -4.67 18.80 16.45
CA LEU A 196 -4.43 19.96 15.57
C LEU A 196 -3.81 19.59 14.22
N GLY A 197 -3.52 18.30 13.97
CA GLY A 197 -2.92 17.86 12.71
C GLY A 197 -1.50 18.39 12.45
N LEU A 198 -0.75 18.77 13.48
CA LEU A 198 0.58 19.41 13.32
C LEU A 198 1.65 18.48 12.74
N GLN A 199 1.35 17.19 12.60
CA GLN A 199 2.27 16.16 12.11
C GLN A 199 1.90 15.62 10.72
N HIS A 200 1.08 16.34 9.95
CA HIS A 200 0.86 16.03 8.54
C HIS A 200 2.16 16.20 7.75
N LEU A 201 2.40 15.28 6.81
CA LEU A 201 3.54 15.35 5.91
C LEU A 201 3.38 16.55 4.98
N ALA A 202 4.48 17.24 4.70
CA ALA A 202 4.47 18.31 3.71
C ALA A 202 4.20 17.73 2.30
N PRO A 203 3.61 18.49 1.37
CA PRO A 203 3.34 18.02 0.01
C PRO A 203 4.59 17.47 -0.71
N ALA A 204 5.75 18.09 -0.46
CA ALA A 204 7.03 17.60 -0.96
C ALA A 204 7.37 16.19 -0.42
N GLU A 205 7.10 15.91 0.85
CA GLU A 205 7.37 14.59 1.45
C GLU A 205 6.40 13.52 0.93
N VAL A 206 5.10 13.86 0.83
CA VAL A 206 4.09 12.97 0.22
C VAL A 206 4.50 12.62 -1.21
N SER A 207 4.86 13.63 -2.00
CA SER A 207 5.33 13.44 -3.37
C SER A 207 6.62 12.60 -3.44
N ALA A 208 7.54 12.73 -2.48
CA ALA A 208 8.73 11.89 -2.40
C ALA A 208 8.37 10.42 -2.16
N ILE A 209 7.37 10.17 -1.30
CA ILE A 209 6.89 8.81 -1.00
C ILE A 209 6.23 8.20 -2.22
N CYS A 210 5.34 8.95 -2.89
CA CYS A 210 4.66 8.51 -4.10
C CYS A 210 5.64 8.18 -5.23
N GLU A 211 6.63 9.05 -5.50
CA GLU A 211 7.67 8.83 -6.51
C GLU A 211 8.56 7.63 -6.17
N LYS A 212 8.96 7.49 -4.89
CA LYS A 212 9.88 6.43 -4.47
C LYS A 212 9.25 5.04 -4.47
N ARG A 213 7.95 4.96 -4.19
CA ARG A 213 7.22 3.69 -4.02
C ARG A 213 6.23 3.39 -5.14
N ASN A 214 6.18 4.21 -6.19
CA ASN A 214 5.29 4.05 -7.35
C ASN A 214 3.80 3.89 -6.96
N PHE A 215 3.35 4.63 -5.94
CA PHE A 215 2.06 4.36 -5.26
C PHE A 215 0.79 4.86 -5.97
N ASN A 216 0.88 5.33 -7.20
CA ASN A 216 -0.26 5.94 -7.90
C ASN A 216 -0.86 5.06 -9.01
N VAL A 217 -0.45 3.79 -9.11
CA VAL A 217 -0.86 2.89 -10.20
C VAL A 217 -2.35 2.60 -10.14
N ALA A 218 -2.88 2.19 -8.98
CA ALA A 218 -4.29 1.84 -8.81
C ALA A 218 -5.25 2.98 -9.21
N HIS A 219 -4.95 4.22 -8.81
CA HIS A 219 -5.77 5.39 -9.17
C HIS A 219 -5.77 5.65 -10.68
N GLY A 220 -4.59 5.61 -11.30
CA GLY A 220 -4.47 5.77 -12.75
C GLY A 220 -5.23 4.69 -13.52
N LEU A 221 -5.14 3.44 -13.07
CA LEU A 221 -5.85 2.31 -13.66
C LEU A 221 -7.38 2.43 -13.49
N ALA A 222 -7.86 2.86 -12.32
CA ALA A 222 -9.28 3.07 -12.07
C ALA A 222 -9.87 4.14 -13.00
N TRP A 223 -9.25 5.32 -13.06
CA TRP A 223 -9.69 6.39 -13.96
C TRP A 223 -9.57 6.01 -15.44
N SER A 224 -8.50 5.31 -15.83
CA SER A 224 -8.32 4.82 -17.19
C SER A 224 -9.42 3.83 -17.58
N TYR A 225 -9.78 2.91 -16.68
CA TYR A 225 -10.84 1.92 -16.92
C TYR A 225 -12.22 2.58 -16.98
N TYR A 226 -12.49 3.50 -16.06
CA TYR A 226 -13.75 4.23 -16.03
C TYR A 226 -13.93 5.10 -17.28
N ILE A 227 -13.00 6.02 -17.55
CA ILE A 227 -13.12 6.98 -18.67
C ILE A 227 -12.93 6.29 -20.02
N GLY A 228 -11.95 5.40 -20.12
CA GLY A 228 -11.56 4.76 -21.38
C GLY A 228 -12.48 3.61 -21.81
N TYR A 229 -13.30 3.09 -20.90
CA TYR A 229 -14.15 1.93 -21.18
C TYR A 229 -15.55 2.03 -20.56
N LEU A 230 -15.69 2.06 -19.22
CA LEU A 230 -17.02 1.98 -18.58
C LEU A 230 -17.96 3.12 -18.98
N ARG A 231 -17.46 4.36 -19.00
CA ARG A 231 -18.21 5.53 -19.44
C ARG A 231 -18.65 5.44 -20.92
N LEU A 232 -18.03 4.56 -21.69
CA LEU A 232 -18.34 4.36 -23.10
C LEU A 232 -19.37 3.23 -23.28
N ILE A 233 -19.15 2.10 -22.61
CA ILE A 233 -19.87 0.85 -22.85
C ILE A 233 -21.17 0.73 -22.03
N LEU A 234 -21.24 1.39 -20.88
CA LEU A 234 -22.41 1.34 -19.99
C LEU A 234 -23.60 2.13 -20.56
N PRO A 235 -23.42 3.35 -21.11
CA PRO A 235 -24.51 4.01 -21.83
C PRO A 235 -24.97 3.16 -23.01
N GLY A 236 -26.25 2.80 -23.04
CA GLY A 236 -26.83 1.95 -24.08
C GLY A 236 -26.72 0.44 -23.83
N LEU A 237 -26.08 -0.02 -22.73
CA LEU A 237 -26.04 -1.44 -22.36
C LEU A 237 -27.45 -2.05 -22.30
N ARG A 238 -28.38 -1.40 -21.61
CA ARG A 238 -29.78 -1.86 -21.50
C ARG A 238 -30.44 -2.04 -22.87
N ALA A 239 -30.23 -1.10 -23.80
CA ALA A 239 -30.79 -1.19 -25.15
C ALA A 239 -30.19 -2.38 -25.92
N ARG A 240 -28.89 -2.64 -25.77
CA ARG A 240 -28.23 -3.81 -26.37
C ARG A 240 -28.76 -5.12 -25.80
N ILE A 241 -28.99 -5.19 -24.49
CA ILE A 241 -29.61 -6.36 -23.83
C ILE A 241 -31.06 -6.56 -24.30
N GLN A 242 -31.85 -5.49 -24.42
CA GLN A 242 -33.21 -5.56 -24.96
C GLN A 242 -33.23 -6.07 -26.41
N ALA A 243 -32.36 -5.55 -27.26
CA ALA A 243 -32.24 -6.00 -28.65
C ALA A 243 -31.83 -7.48 -28.75
N TYR A 244 -30.96 -7.94 -27.85
CA TYR A 244 -30.61 -9.36 -27.72
C TYR A 244 -31.83 -10.20 -27.28
N ASN A 245 -32.53 -9.77 -26.22
CA ASN A 245 -33.69 -10.49 -25.69
C ASN A 245 -34.82 -10.67 -26.70
N GLN A 246 -35.06 -9.67 -27.56
CA GLN A 246 -36.01 -9.77 -28.67
C GLN A 246 -35.68 -10.89 -29.67
N ARG A 247 -34.38 -11.14 -29.91
CA ARG A 247 -33.91 -12.17 -30.85
C ARG A 247 -33.79 -13.55 -30.21
N HIS A 248 -33.53 -13.60 -28.91
CA HIS A 248 -33.23 -14.83 -28.17
C HIS A 248 -34.31 -15.19 -27.14
N LYS A 249 -35.58 -14.84 -27.39
CA LYS A 249 -36.74 -15.25 -26.56
C LYS A 249 -36.59 -14.93 -25.05
N ASN A 250 -36.11 -13.74 -24.72
CA ASN A 250 -35.93 -13.26 -23.35
C ASN A 250 -35.03 -14.15 -22.46
N VAL A 251 -33.95 -14.70 -23.02
CA VAL A 251 -32.94 -15.46 -22.26
C VAL A 251 -32.36 -14.68 -21.06
N LEU A 252 -32.18 -13.35 -21.18
CA LEU A 252 -31.81 -12.46 -20.06
C LEU A 252 -33.08 -11.84 -19.43
N GLY A 253 -34.08 -12.65 -19.08
CA GLY A 253 -35.42 -12.17 -18.71
C GLY A 253 -35.56 -11.56 -17.30
N GLY A 254 -34.64 -11.86 -16.38
CA GLY A 254 -34.66 -11.32 -15.02
C GLY A 254 -34.25 -9.85 -14.98
N ILE A 255 -34.92 -9.01 -14.18
CA ILE A 255 -34.60 -7.57 -14.10
C ILE A 255 -33.15 -7.35 -13.62
N GLY A 256 -32.63 -8.24 -12.77
CA GLY A 256 -31.24 -8.26 -12.31
C GLY A 256 -30.19 -8.72 -13.33
N ASN A 257 -30.62 -9.19 -14.52
CA ASN A 257 -29.70 -9.63 -15.59
C ASN A 257 -29.37 -8.49 -16.57
N HIS A 258 -29.82 -7.27 -16.30
CA HIS A 258 -29.61 -6.10 -17.16
C HIS A 258 -28.35 -5.28 -16.83
N ARG A 259 -27.49 -5.79 -15.95
CA ARG A 259 -26.22 -5.18 -15.57
C ARG A 259 -25.03 -5.93 -16.13
N LEU A 260 -23.94 -5.19 -16.32
CA LEU A 260 -22.62 -5.75 -16.60
C LEU A 260 -21.98 -6.22 -15.29
N HIS A 261 -21.73 -7.51 -15.17
CA HIS A 261 -21.05 -8.08 -14.01
C HIS A 261 -19.55 -8.12 -14.28
N ILE A 262 -18.79 -7.42 -13.44
CA ILE A 262 -17.34 -7.25 -13.62
C ILE A 262 -16.64 -8.00 -12.49
N LEU A 263 -15.81 -8.96 -12.86
CA LEU A 263 -15.07 -9.82 -11.94
C LEU A 263 -13.74 -9.16 -11.52
N PHE A 264 -13.50 -9.13 -10.21
CA PHE A 264 -12.28 -8.61 -9.59
C PHE A 264 -11.60 -9.69 -8.73
N PRO A 265 -10.85 -10.61 -9.36
CA PRO A 265 -9.97 -11.53 -8.64
C PRO A 265 -8.84 -10.76 -7.94
N LEU A 266 -8.82 -10.74 -6.61
CA LEU A 266 -7.82 -9.98 -5.82
C LEU A 266 -6.39 -10.55 -5.95
N ASP A 267 -6.25 -11.80 -6.37
CA ASP A 267 -4.95 -12.38 -6.72
C ASP A 267 -4.43 -11.90 -8.09
N CYS A 268 -5.26 -11.17 -8.84
CA CYS A 268 -5.04 -10.67 -10.21
C CYS A 268 -4.89 -11.77 -11.26
N GLY A 269 -5.34 -13.00 -10.97
CA GLY A 269 -5.42 -14.07 -11.96
C GLY A 269 -6.59 -13.81 -12.91
N VAL A 270 -6.28 -13.41 -14.14
CA VAL A 270 -7.29 -13.12 -15.17
C VAL A 270 -7.08 -14.07 -16.34
N PRO A 271 -7.77 -15.24 -16.36
CA PRO A 271 -7.72 -16.15 -17.50
C PRO A 271 -8.45 -15.56 -18.71
N ASP A 272 -8.00 -15.91 -19.91
CA ASP A 272 -8.60 -15.43 -21.17
C ASP A 272 -9.97 -16.09 -21.45
N ASP A 273 -10.20 -17.29 -20.91
CA ASP A 273 -11.44 -18.04 -21.06
C ASP A 273 -12.07 -18.34 -19.68
N LEU A 274 -13.27 -17.80 -19.45
CA LEU A 274 -14.06 -18.02 -18.24
C LEU A 274 -14.47 -19.48 -18.05
N SER A 275 -14.63 -20.26 -19.13
CA SER A 275 -14.94 -21.69 -19.05
C SER A 275 -13.76 -22.51 -18.54
N VAL A 276 -12.52 -21.99 -18.64
CA VAL A 276 -11.33 -22.59 -18.02
C VAL A 276 -11.27 -22.28 -16.52
N ALA A 277 -11.75 -21.09 -16.11
CA ALA A 277 -11.81 -20.69 -14.72
C ALA A 277 -12.82 -21.54 -13.91
N ASP A 278 -14.01 -21.77 -14.47
CA ASP A 278 -15.02 -22.67 -13.89
C ASP A 278 -15.84 -23.31 -15.03
N PRO A 279 -15.85 -24.65 -15.17
CA PRO A 279 -16.57 -25.33 -16.26
C PRO A 279 -18.10 -25.18 -16.19
N ASN A 280 -18.62 -24.69 -15.07
CA ASN A 280 -20.03 -24.34 -14.93
C ASN A 280 -20.38 -22.97 -15.54
N ILE A 281 -19.37 -22.22 -16.02
CA ILE A 281 -19.56 -20.97 -16.76
C ILE A 281 -19.40 -21.29 -18.24
N ARG A 282 -20.49 -21.20 -19.00
CA ARG A 282 -20.51 -21.52 -20.43
C ARG A 282 -20.77 -20.28 -21.26
N PHE A 283 -19.89 -19.99 -22.21
CA PHE A 283 -20.14 -18.96 -23.20
C PHE A 283 -21.41 -19.28 -23.99
N LEU A 284 -22.29 -18.30 -24.11
CA LEU A 284 -23.53 -18.42 -24.86
C LEU A 284 -23.41 -17.64 -26.18
N HIS A 285 -23.40 -16.31 -26.09
CA HIS A 285 -23.41 -15.41 -27.25
C HIS A 285 -22.72 -14.08 -26.92
N GLU A 286 -22.39 -13.30 -27.95
CA GLU A 286 -21.98 -11.91 -27.80
C GLU A 286 -23.22 -11.00 -27.76
N LEU A 287 -23.17 -9.93 -26.95
CA LEU A 287 -24.13 -8.84 -27.08
C LEU A 287 -23.93 -8.08 -28.40
N PRO A 288 -24.99 -7.44 -28.94
CA PRO A 288 -24.87 -6.56 -30.09
C PRO A 288 -23.72 -5.56 -29.91
N GLN A 289 -22.89 -5.44 -30.94
CA GLN A 289 -21.67 -4.63 -30.89
C GLN A 289 -21.99 -3.14 -30.71
N GLN A 290 -21.14 -2.45 -29.94
CA GLN A 290 -21.10 -1.00 -29.91
C GLN A 290 -19.85 -0.54 -30.66
N SER A 291 -19.99 0.43 -31.56
CA SER A 291 -18.83 1.01 -32.28
C SER A 291 -18.77 2.51 -32.09
N ALA A 292 -17.56 3.05 -31.99
CA ALA A 292 -17.31 4.48 -31.91
C ALA A 292 -15.93 4.84 -32.45
N ASP A 293 -15.78 6.03 -33.02
CA ASP A 293 -14.47 6.55 -33.40
C ASP A 293 -13.72 7.03 -32.15
N ARG A 294 -12.50 6.53 -31.91
CA ARG A 294 -11.73 6.86 -30.69
C ARG A 294 -10.24 6.92 -30.95
N ALA A 295 -9.59 7.98 -30.47
CA ALA A 295 -8.14 8.15 -30.55
C ALA A 295 -7.55 7.94 -31.96
N GLY A 296 -8.28 8.39 -33.00
CA GLY A 296 -7.88 8.20 -34.40
C GLY A 296 -8.25 6.84 -35.01
N ILE A 297 -8.80 5.91 -34.23
CA ILE A 297 -9.29 4.61 -34.70
C ILE A 297 -10.76 4.76 -35.12
N LYS A 298 -11.04 4.55 -36.40
CA LYS A 298 -12.39 4.57 -36.95
C LYS A 298 -13.13 3.26 -36.66
N GLY A 299 -14.39 3.37 -36.23
CA GLY A 299 -15.25 2.21 -35.97
C GLY A 299 -14.71 1.25 -34.92
N ARG A 300 -14.06 1.76 -33.86
CA ARG A 300 -13.55 0.91 -32.78
C ARG A 300 -14.72 0.15 -32.14
N VAL A 301 -14.63 -1.17 -32.15
CA VAL A 301 -15.68 -2.07 -31.65
C VAL A 301 -15.46 -2.41 -30.18
N TYR A 302 -16.54 -2.39 -29.42
CA TYR A 302 -16.64 -2.86 -28.05
C TYR A 302 -17.68 -3.98 -27.97
N THR A 303 -17.28 -5.11 -27.40
CA THR A 303 -18.10 -6.32 -27.26
C THR A 303 -18.21 -6.70 -25.80
N ASN A 304 -19.34 -7.28 -25.43
CA ASN A 304 -19.55 -7.92 -24.14
C ASN A 304 -20.08 -9.32 -24.38
N SER A 305 -19.73 -10.26 -23.52
CA SER A 305 -20.09 -11.68 -23.67
C SER A 305 -21.18 -12.07 -22.67
N ILE A 306 -22.07 -12.95 -23.09
CA ILE A 306 -23.15 -13.52 -22.30
C ILE A 306 -22.78 -14.95 -21.92
N TYR A 307 -22.94 -15.29 -20.66
CA TYR A 307 -22.62 -16.60 -20.12
C TYR A 307 -23.84 -17.22 -19.44
N GLU A 308 -24.00 -18.53 -19.65
CA GLU A 308 -24.88 -19.40 -18.89
C GLU A 308 -24.11 -19.97 -17.69
N LEU A 309 -24.75 -19.95 -16.53
CA LEU A 309 -24.22 -20.47 -15.26
C LEU A 309 -24.97 -21.74 -14.89
N LEU A 310 -24.23 -22.79 -14.53
CA LEU A 310 -24.80 -24.08 -14.15
C LEU A 310 -24.74 -24.31 -12.64
N GLU A 311 -25.78 -24.93 -12.11
CA GLU A 311 -25.83 -25.48 -10.76
C GLU A 311 -26.26 -26.94 -10.87
N ASN A 312 -25.45 -27.86 -10.37
CA ASN A 312 -25.69 -29.31 -10.49
C ASN A 312 -25.91 -29.77 -11.94
N GLY A 313 -25.22 -29.16 -12.90
CA GLY A 313 -25.33 -29.47 -14.33
C GLY A 313 -26.57 -28.93 -15.03
N GLN A 314 -27.42 -28.17 -14.34
CA GLN A 314 -28.61 -27.52 -14.90
C GLN A 314 -28.41 -26.00 -14.99
N PRO A 315 -28.96 -25.31 -16.02
CA PRO A 315 -28.95 -23.86 -16.10
C PRO A 315 -29.61 -23.21 -14.89
N ALA A 316 -28.87 -22.33 -14.21
CA ALA A 316 -29.30 -21.65 -12.99
C ALA A 316 -29.34 -20.11 -13.13
N GLY A 317 -28.65 -19.56 -14.14
CA GLY A 317 -28.67 -18.14 -14.42
C GLY A 317 -27.98 -17.80 -15.74
N VAL A 318 -28.26 -16.61 -16.27
CA VAL A 318 -27.60 -16.08 -17.46
C VAL A 318 -27.25 -14.63 -17.19
N CYS A 319 -26.02 -14.22 -17.48
CA CYS A 319 -25.56 -12.86 -17.21
C CYS A 319 -24.56 -12.35 -18.25
N VAL A 320 -24.42 -11.02 -18.32
CA VAL A 320 -23.33 -10.35 -19.04
C VAL A 320 -22.15 -10.26 -18.08
N LEU A 321 -21.02 -10.86 -18.45
CA LEU A 321 -19.90 -11.08 -17.54
C LEU A 321 -18.55 -10.79 -18.22
N GLU A 322 -17.65 -10.15 -17.49
CA GLU A 322 -16.28 -9.88 -17.94
C GLU A 322 -15.31 -9.72 -16.76
N TYR A 323 -14.01 -9.82 -17.02
CA TYR A 323 -12.98 -9.47 -16.05
C TYR A 323 -12.60 -8.00 -16.11
N ALA A 324 -12.23 -7.42 -14.95
CA ALA A 324 -11.60 -6.12 -14.91
C ALA A 324 -10.19 -6.17 -15.52
N THR A 325 -10.06 -5.72 -16.76
CA THR A 325 -8.81 -5.76 -17.54
C THR A 325 -7.57 -5.19 -16.83
N PRO A 326 -7.66 -4.10 -16.04
CA PRO A 326 -6.49 -3.55 -15.34
C PRO A 326 -5.81 -4.51 -14.35
N LEU A 327 -6.52 -5.52 -13.84
CA LEU A 327 -5.93 -6.53 -12.95
C LEU A 327 -4.86 -7.36 -13.66
N GLN A 328 -5.05 -7.66 -14.96
CA GLN A 328 -4.04 -8.34 -15.77
C GLN A 328 -2.76 -7.48 -15.91
N THR A 329 -2.92 -6.15 -15.95
CA THR A 329 -1.77 -5.22 -15.96
C THR A 329 -1.01 -5.29 -14.63
N LEU A 330 -1.72 -5.27 -13.50
CA LEU A 330 -1.08 -5.44 -12.17
C LEU A 330 -0.37 -6.79 -12.04
N PHE A 331 -0.96 -7.86 -12.58
CA PHE A 331 -0.33 -9.17 -12.62
C PHE A 331 0.96 -9.12 -13.44
N ALA A 332 0.92 -8.62 -14.67
CA ALA A 332 2.11 -8.51 -15.52
C ALA A 332 3.22 -7.66 -14.89
N MET A 333 2.87 -6.53 -14.25
CA MET A 333 3.82 -5.69 -13.51
C MET A 333 4.53 -6.47 -12.39
N SER A 334 3.82 -7.38 -11.71
CA SER A 334 4.42 -8.20 -10.64
C SER A 334 5.34 -9.31 -11.15
N GLN A 335 5.21 -9.70 -12.41
CA GLN A 335 6.07 -10.70 -13.04
C GLN A 335 7.35 -10.10 -13.62
N ASP A 336 7.37 -8.80 -13.91
CA ASP A 336 8.57 -8.09 -14.36
C ASP A 336 9.38 -7.58 -13.16
N GLY A 337 10.46 -8.29 -12.82
CA GLY A 337 11.34 -7.93 -11.72
C GLY A 337 11.94 -6.51 -11.79
N ARG A 338 11.95 -5.87 -12.97
CA ARG A 338 12.41 -4.48 -13.13
C ARG A 338 11.42 -3.46 -12.58
N ALA A 339 10.13 -3.81 -12.48
CA ALA A 339 9.11 -2.93 -11.92
C ALA A 339 9.27 -2.77 -10.40
N GLY A 340 9.96 -3.71 -9.74
CA GLY A 340 10.09 -3.72 -8.28
C GLY A 340 8.74 -3.85 -7.57
N PHE A 341 7.78 -4.52 -8.21
CA PHE A 341 6.39 -4.62 -7.78
C PHE A 341 6.13 -6.01 -7.20
N SER A 342 6.08 -6.12 -5.87
CA SER A 342 5.95 -7.41 -5.19
C SER A 342 4.53 -7.98 -5.28
N ARG A 343 4.34 -9.25 -4.86
CA ARG A 343 3.01 -9.87 -4.75
C ARG A 343 2.15 -9.15 -3.70
N GLU A 344 2.79 -8.68 -2.64
CA GLU A 344 2.15 -7.90 -1.57
C GLU A 344 1.70 -6.53 -2.10
N ASP A 345 2.57 -5.83 -2.84
CA ASP A 345 2.22 -4.56 -3.49
C ASP A 345 1.09 -4.76 -4.49
N ARG A 346 1.11 -5.86 -5.26
CA ARG A 346 0.03 -6.22 -6.20
C ARG A 346 -1.31 -6.33 -5.49
N LEU A 347 -1.37 -7.09 -4.40
CA LEU A 347 -2.60 -7.27 -3.64
C LEU A 347 -3.10 -5.94 -3.05
N GLU A 348 -2.20 -5.10 -2.54
CA GLU A 348 -2.55 -3.79 -2.00
C GLU A 348 -3.10 -2.87 -3.10
N GLN A 349 -2.44 -2.80 -4.27
CA GLN A 349 -2.91 -2.01 -5.41
C GLN A 349 -4.20 -2.56 -6.01
N ALA A 350 -4.42 -3.88 -6.04
CA ALA A 350 -5.67 -4.46 -6.50
C ALA A 350 -6.85 -4.07 -5.59
N LYS A 351 -6.67 -4.15 -4.27
CA LYS A 351 -7.67 -3.67 -3.29
C LYS A 351 -7.93 -2.17 -3.44
N LEU A 352 -6.87 -1.37 -3.60
CA LEU A 352 -6.98 0.06 -3.81
C LEU A 352 -7.72 0.38 -5.12
N PHE A 353 -7.45 -0.36 -6.19
CA PHE A 353 -8.14 -0.22 -7.48
C PHE A 353 -9.64 -0.50 -7.34
N CYS A 354 -10.03 -1.58 -6.66
CA CYS A 354 -11.44 -1.89 -6.40
C CYS A 354 -12.12 -0.74 -5.66
N ARG A 355 -11.53 -0.27 -4.55
CA ARG A 355 -12.09 0.82 -3.74
C ARG A 355 -12.20 2.11 -4.54
N THR A 356 -11.13 2.52 -5.23
CA THR A 356 -11.14 3.76 -6.03
C THR A 356 -12.17 3.68 -7.16
N LEU A 357 -12.34 2.53 -7.80
CA LEU A 357 -13.37 2.37 -8.82
C LEU A 357 -14.79 2.41 -8.24
N GLU A 358 -15.00 1.82 -7.06
CA GLU A 358 -16.26 1.91 -6.34
C GLU A 358 -16.60 3.36 -5.99
N ASP A 359 -15.63 4.14 -5.49
CA ASP A 359 -15.78 5.58 -5.21
C ASP A 359 -16.15 6.36 -6.49
N ILE A 360 -15.44 6.11 -7.61
CA ILE A 360 -15.75 6.75 -8.90
C ILE A 360 -17.17 6.42 -9.38
N LEU A 361 -17.62 5.18 -9.19
CA LEU A 361 -18.96 4.75 -9.60
C LEU A 361 -20.05 5.30 -8.69
N ALA A 362 -19.78 5.50 -7.39
CA ALA A 362 -20.72 6.13 -6.48
C ALA A 362 -21.07 7.56 -6.90
N ASP A 363 -20.10 8.29 -7.47
CA ASP A 363 -20.31 9.64 -8.03
C ASP A 363 -20.94 9.63 -9.44
N ALA A 364 -21.17 8.44 -10.03
CA ALA A 364 -21.71 8.25 -11.38
C ALA A 364 -22.92 7.29 -11.38
N PRO A 365 -24.09 7.74 -10.91
CA PRO A 365 -25.25 6.87 -10.67
C PRO A 365 -25.77 6.16 -11.93
N GLU A 366 -25.62 6.75 -13.11
CA GLU A 366 -25.96 6.10 -14.38
C GLU A 366 -25.07 4.90 -14.69
N ALA A 367 -23.78 4.97 -14.33
CA ALA A 367 -22.85 3.86 -14.47
C ALA A 367 -23.09 2.80 -13.38
N GLN A 368 -23.23 3.25 -12.13
CA GLN A 368 -23.47 2.38 -10.97
C GLN A 368 -24.69 1.47 -11.15
N ASN A 369 -25.79 1.99 -11.71
CA ASN A 369 -27.02 1.23 -11.91
C ASN A 369 -26.96 0.21 -13.06
N ASN A 370 -25.91 0.27 -13.89
CA ASN A 370 -25.75 -0.56 -15.09
C ASN A 370 -24.58 -1.55 -14.97
N CYS A 371 -23.81 -1.54 -13.89
CA CYS A 371 -22.77 -2.51 -13.63
C CYS A 371 -22.76 -2.98 -12.17
N ARG A 372 -22.23 -4.18 -11.93
CA ARG A 372 -22.00 -4.73 -10.59
C ARG A 372 -20.58 -5.24 -10.48
N LEU A 373 -19.87 -4.80 -9.45
CA LEU A 373 -18.54 -5.30 -9.14
C LEU A 373 -18.67 -6.58 -8.29
N ILE A 374 -17.98 -7.66 -8.70
CA ILE A 374 -17.89 -8.93 -7.98
C ILE A 374 -16.44 -9.12 -7.57
N VAL A 375 -16.12 -8.74 -6.34
CA VAL A 375 -14.76 -8.84 -5.78
C VAL A 375 -14.63 -10.16 -5.03
N TYR A 376 -13.65 -10.97 -5.39
CA TYR A 376 -13.42 -12.26 -4.74
C TYR A 376 -11.93 -12.55 -4.59
N GLN A 377 -11.62 -13.45 -3.66
CA GLN A 377 -10.27 -13.96 -3.46
C GLN A 377 -10.36 -15.47 -3.28
N GLU A 378 -9.69 -16.22 -4.14
CA GLU A 378 -9.66 -17.67 -4.01
C GLU A 378 -8.90 -18.08 -2.74
N PRO A 379 -9.47 -18.98 -1.94
CA PRO A 379 -8.81 -19.48 -0.74
C PRO A 379 -7.56 -20.28 -1.13
N THR A 380 -6.44 -20.00 -0.47
CA THR A 380 -5.15 -20.66 -0.74
C THR A 380 -5.11 -22.14 -0.36
N GLU A 381 -6.05 -22.64 0.47
CA GLU A 381 -6.10 -24.06 0.88
C GLU A 381 -7.54 -24.58 1.02
N GLY A 382 -7.80 -25.74 0.41
CA GLY A 382 -8.85 -26.70 0.78
C GLY A 382 -10.32 -26.30 0.62
N GLY A 383 -10.62 -25.06 0.25
CA GLY A 383 -11.98 -24.60 -0.01
C GLY A 383 -12.45 -24.99 -1.41
N SER A 384 -13.65 -25.58 -1.52
CA SER A 384 -14.35 -25.70 -2.80
C SER A 384 -14.89 -24.33 -3.22
N PHE A 385 -14.00 -23.43 -3.64
CA PHE A 385 -14.43 -22.17 -4.27
C PHE A 385 -14.97 -22.47 -5.66
N SER A 386 -16.16 -21.96 -5.96
CA SER A 386 -16.74 -22.01 -7.29
C SER A 386 -17.13 -20.60 -7.69
N LEU A 387 -16.54 -20.15 -8.79
CA LEU A 387 -16.80 -18.83 -9.34
C LEU A 387 -18.24 -18.71 -9.82
N SER A 388 -18.78 -19.76 -10.45
CA SER A 388 -20.18 -19.79 -10.90
C SER A 388 -21.16 -19.61 -9.74
N GLN A 389 -20.88 -20.22 -8.58
CA GLN A 389 -21.69 -20.07 -7.37
C GLN A 389 -21.63 -18.66 -6.77
N GLU A 390 -20.44 -18.03 -6.77
CA GLU A 390 -20.30 -16.65 -6.32
C GLU A 390 -21.09 -15.69 -7.22
N ILE A 391 -21.02 -15.87 -8.54
CA ILE A 391 -21.79 -15.05 -9.49
C ILE A 391 -23.30 -15.28 -9.29
N LEU A 392 -23.75 -16.54 -9.16
CA LEU A 392 -25.16 -16.86 -8.90
C LEU A 392 -25.66 -16.22 -7.60
N ARG A 393 -24.84 -16.17 -6.56
CA ARG A 393 -25.16 -15.49 -5.30
C ARG A 393 -25.43 -14.01 -5.54
N HIS A 394 -24.58 -13.34 -6.31
CA HIS A 394 -24.75 -11.93 -6.66
C HIS A 394 -26.02 -11.68 -7.50
N LEU A 395 -26.28 -12.53 -8.50
CA LEU A 395 -27.50 -12.43 -9.33
C LEU A 395 -28.78 -12.58 -8.49
N ARG A 396 -28.82 -13.57 -7.60
CA ARG A 396 -29.95 -13.81 -6.68
C ARG A 396 -30.14 -12.65 -5.71
N GLN A 397 -29.06 -12.01 -5.25
CA GLN A 397 -29.12 -10.84 -4.39
C GLN A 397 -29.73 -9.64 -5.14
N GLU A 398 -29.29 -9.40 -6.38
CA GLU A 398 -29.80 -8.30 -7.20
C GLU A 398 -31.30 -8.45 -7.51
N GLU A 399 -31.75 -9.65 -7.84
CA GLU A 399 -33.17 -9.92 -8.09
C GLU A 399 -34.03 -9.58 -6.85
N ARG A 400 -33.54 -9.88 -5.65
CA ARG A 400 -34.20 -9.50 -4.39
C ARG A 400 -34.21 -7.98 -4.17
N GLU A 401 -33.10 -7.29 -4.39
CA GLU A 401 -32.99 -5.83 -4.25
C GLU A 401 -33.99 -5.10 -5.17
N VAL A 402 -34.12 -5.56 -6.42
CA VAL A 402 -35.08 -5.01 -7.39
C VAL A 402 -36.53 -5.30 -6.98
N THR A 403 -36.81 -6.53 -6.52
CA THR A 403 -38.16 -6.94 -6.13
C THR A 403 -38.68 -6.13 -4.93
N MET A 404 -37.80 -5.86 -3.96
CA MET A 404 -38.12 -5.04 -2.77
C MET A 404 -38.29 -3.56 -3.12
N GLY A 405 -37.44 -2.99 -3.98
CA GLY A 405 -37.57 -1.60 -4.44
C GLY A 405 -38.85 -1.36 -5.25
N SER A 406 -39.29 -2.34 -6.04
CA SER A 406 -40.59 -2.26 -6.75
C SER A 406 -41.80 -2.33 -5.81
N ALA A 407 -41.68 -3.00 -4.66
CA ALA A 407 -42.76 -3.10 -3.68
C ALA A 407 -42.89 -1.82 -2.84
N GLU A 408 -41.77 -1.18 -2.48
CA GLU A 408 -41.75 0.08 -1.72
C GLU A 408 -42.23 1.28 -2.54
N THR A 409 -42.02 1.27 -3.87
CA THR A 409 -42.48 2.35 -4.76
C THR A 409 -44.01 2.39 -4.94
N SER A 410 -44.73 1.36 -4.47
CA SER A 410 -46.20 1.29 -4.58
C SER A 410 -46.95 1.95 -3.40
N VAL A 411 -46.23 2.49 -2.41
CA VAL A 411 -46.81 3.28 -1.31
C VAL A 411 -46.35 4.72 -1.46
N VAL A 412 -47.23 5.58 -1.96
CA VAL A 412 -47.04 7.03 -1.91
C VAL A 412 -47.27 7.51 -0.48
N PRO A 413 -46.35 8.29 0.10
CA PRO A 413 -46.73 9.29 1.08
C PRO A 413 -46.52 10.69 0.51
N THR A 414 -47.57 11.47 0.72
CA THR A 414 -47.68 12.92 0.57
C THR A 414 -46.53 13.72 1.16
N SER A 415 -46.14 14.74 0.41
CA SER A 415 -45.30 15.90 0.73
C SER A 415 -45.32 16.40 2.18
N SER A 416 -44.14 16.71 2.72
CA SER A 416 -43.94 17.86 3.61
C SER A 416 -42.48 18.35 3.61
N THR A 417 -42.39 19.68 3.66
CA THR A 417 -41.25 20.58 3.59
C THR A 417 -40.34 20.59 4.83
N LEU A 418 -39.12 21.12 4.62
CA LEU A 418 -38.17 21.73 5.57
C LEU A 418 -37.14 20.82 6.28
N SER A 419 -35.89 20.92 5.80
CA SER A 419 -34.73 21.09 6.69
C SER A 419 -33.61 21.78 5.91
N GLN A 420 -33.24 22.99 6.37
CA GLN A 420 -32.10 23.76 5.86
C GLN A 420 -30.79 23.03 6.14
N GLU A 421 -29.91 23.02 5.15
CA GLU A 421 -28.53 22.54 5.23
C GLU A 421 -27.62 23.71 5.64
N PRO A 422 -26.70 23.56 6.61
CA PRO A 422 -25.78 24.62 6.96
C PRO A 422 -24.60 24.67 5.96
N GLU A 423 -24.47 25.79 5.26
CA GLU A 423 -23.28 26.15 4.46
C GLU A 423 -22.04 26.24 5.37
N LEU A 424 -21.07 25.34 5.17
CA LEU A 424 -19.71 25.50 5.67
C LEU A 424 -18.85 26.15 4.58
N LEU A 425 -18.65 27.46 4.74
CA LEU A 425 -17.69 28.26 3.99
C LEU A 425 -16.25 27.86 4.37
N ILE A 426 -15.59 27.11 3.50
CA ILE A 426 -14.13 27.02 3.46
C ILE A 426 -13.67 27.57 2.11
N SER A 427 -13.27 28.84 2.11
CA SER A 427 -12.63 29.49 0.97
C SER A 427 -11.22 28.95 0.76
N GLY A 428 -10.83 28.67 -0.49
CA GLY A 428 -9.42 28.69 -0.88
C GLY A 428 -8.85 27.45 -1.57
N MET A 429 -9.64 26.64 -2.27
CA MET A 429 -9.10 25.72 -3.29
C MET A 429 -9.73 26.06 -4.63
N GLU A 430 -8.89 26.28 -5.65
CA GLU A 430 -9.33 26.38 -7.04
C GLU A 430 -10.21 25.16 -7.36
N GLN A 431 -11.50 25.41 -7.60
CA GLN A 431 -12.43 24.39 -8.06
C GLN A 431 -11.86 23.77 -9.34
N PRO A 432 -11.93 22.44 -9.51
CA PRO A 432 -11.60 21.85 -10.79
C PRO A 432 -12.50 22.47 -11.85
N LEU A 433 -11.87 23.16 -12.81
CA LEU A 433 -12.57 23.73 -13.97
C LEU A 433 -13.42 22.61 -14.60
N PRO A 434 -14.72 22.85 -14.86
CA PRO A 434 -15.53 21.87 -15.56
C PRO A 434 -14.85 21.53 -16.89
N LEU A 435 -14.68 20.23 -17.15
CA LEU A 435 -14.26 19.74 -18.45
C LEU A 435 -15.21 20.34 -19.49
N ARG A 436 -14.67 21.24 -20.32
CA ARG A 436 -15.39 21.92 -21.40
C ARG A 436 -16.15 20.86 -22.20
N SER A 437 -17.47 20.88 -22.09
CA SER A 437 -18.37 19.98 -22.83
C SER A 437 -18.55 20.38 -24.29
N ASP A 438 -17.90 21.46 -24.72
CA ASP A 438 -17.92 21.90 -26.10
C ASP A 438 -16.72 21.28 -26.83
N ILE A 439 -17.06 20.46 -27.82
CA ILE A 439 -16.23 19.53 -28.61
C ILE A 439 -16.19 18.14 -27.97
N PHE A 440 -17.21 17.31 -28.24
CA PHE A 440 -17.09 16.02 -28.90
C PHE A 440 -18.45 15.55 -29.44
#